data_AF-R7YNS6-F1
#
_entry.id   AF-R7YNS6-F1
#
_cell.length_a   1.000
_cell.length_b   1.000
_cell.length_c   1.000
_cell.angle_alpha   90.00
_cell.angle_beta   90.00
_cell.angle_gamma   90.00
#
_symmetry.space_group_name_H-M   'P 1'
#
loop_
_entity.id
_entity.type
_entity.pdbx_description
1 polymer ?
#
loop_
_entity_poly.entity_id
_entity_poly.type
_entity_poly.pdbx_seq_one_letter_code
_entity_poly.pdbx_strand_id
1 'polypeptide(L)' 'MSGKILDIGADWGINDPQTGIFSADTRYNLQTDDGANIFIQTSGPSQARGGLHLRIIFETGDKNYYWLNNIVGSWLV' A
#
# COMPACT_ATOMS: atom_id res chain seq x y z
N MET A 1 2.26 14.80 6.82
CA MET A 1 1.78 14.60 5.44
C MET A 1 0.29 14.35 5.52
N SER A 2 -0.50 15.09 4.75
CA SER A 2 -1.97 15.03 4.71
C SER A 2 -2.43 15.06 3.27
N GLY A 3 -3.59 14.48 2.98
CA GLY A 3 -4.09 14.34 1.63
C GLY A 3 -5.33 13.46 1.56
N LYS A 4 -5.74 13.14 0.33
CA LYS A 4 -6.88 12.28 0.02
C LYS A 4 -6.46 11.09 -0.84
N ILE A 5 -7.02 9.92 -0.54
CA ILE A 5 -6.96 8.78 -1.46
C ILE A 5 -7.83 9.13 -2.68
N LEU A 6 -7.26 8.98 -3.87
CA LEU A 6 -7.99 9.18 -5.11
C LEU A 6 -8.94 8.01 -5.36
N ASP A 7 -10.07 8.28 -6.00
CA ASP A 7 -11.08 7.25 -6.36
C ASP A 7 -10.65 6.43 -7.58
N ILE A 8 -9.46 5.83 -7.46
CA ILE A 8 -8.83 4.94 -8.43
C ILE A 8 -8.06 3.85 -7.67
N GLY A 9 -7.94 2.70 -8.31
CA GLY A 9 -7.21 1.56 -7.75
C GLY A 9 -8.10 0.39 -7.38
N ALA A 10 -7.46 -0.68 -6.92
CA ALA A 10 -8.12 -1.90 -6.49
C ALA A 10 -7.20 -2.71 -5.56
N ASP A 11 -7.78 -3.74 -4.94
CA ASP A 11 -7.07 -4.82 -4.26
C ASP A 11 -7.27 -6.13 -5.04
N TRP A 12 -6.18 -6.77 -5.41
CA TRP A 12 -6.18 -8.12 -5.99
C TRP A 12 -5.76 -9.12 -4.92
N GLY A 13 -6.74 -9.85 -4.42
CA GLY A 13 -6.54 -10.84 -3.38
C GLY A 13 -6.48 -12.28 -3.90
N ILE A 14 -5.54 -13.07 -3.38
CA ILE A 14 -5.46 -14.52 -3.63
C ILE A 14 -5.72 -15.27 -2.32
N ASN A 15 -6.65 -16.23 -2.36
CA ASN A 15 -6.86 -17.19 -1.28
C ASN A 15 -6.20 -18.52 -1.66
N ASP A 16 -5.17 -18.93 -0.93
CA ASP A 16 -4.55 -20.24 -1.12
C ASP A 16 -5.41 -21.34 -0.44
N PRO A 17 -6.00 -22.28 -1.19
CA PRO A 17 -6.86 -23.31 -0.62
C PRO A 17 -6.09 -24.36 0.20
N GLN A 18 -4.77 -24.50 0.04
CA GLN A 18 -3.98 -25.47 0.80
C GLN A 18 -3.66 -24.97 2.21
N THR A 19 -3.32 -23.69 2.32
CA THR A 19 -2.92 -23.06 3.59
C THR A 19 -4.04 -22.25 4.24
N GLY A 20 -5.06 -21.86 3.47
CA GLY A 20 -6.10 -20.92 3.90
C GLY A 20 -5.62 -19.47 4.00
N ILE A 21 -4.39 -19.17 3.54
CA ILE A 21 -3.81 -17.83 3.65
C ILE A 21 -4.35 -16.94 2.52
N PHE A 22 -4.87 -15.78 2.90
CA PHE A 22 -5.18 -14.70 1.98
C PHE A 22 -3.95 -13.83 1.77
N SER A 23 -3.65 -13.42 0.53
CA SER A 23 -2.59 -12.48 0.21
C SER A 23 -3.16 -11.30 -0.57
N ALA A 24 -2.94 -10.08 -0.07
CA ALA A 24 -3.39 -8.84 -0.69
C ALA A 24 -2.34 -8.25 -1.65
N ASP A 25 -2.80 -7.53 -2.68
CA ASP A 25 -2.00 -6.66 -3.57
C ASP A 25 -2.86 -5.44 -3.92
N THR A 26 -2.75 -4.39 -3.11
CA THR A 26 -3.48 -3.14 -3.32
C THR A 26 -2.65 -2.18 -4.15
N ARG A 27 -3.27 -1.46 -5.09
CA ARG A 27 -2.61 -0.39 -5.86
C ARG A 27 -3.54 0.80 -5.98
N TYR A 28 -3.12 1.96 -5.48
CA TYR A 28 -3.91 3.18 -5.46
C TYR A 28 -3.00 4.42 -5.36
N ASN A 29 -3.60 5.61 -5.40
CA ASN A 29 -2.88 6.87 -5.33
C ASN A 29 -3.38 7.74 -4.17
N LEU A 30 -2.44 8.39 -3.50
CA LEU A 30 -2.68 9.48 -2.57
C LEU A 30 -2.31 10.81 -3.25
N GLN A 31 -3.21 11.78 -3.21
CA GLN A 31 -2.91 13.17 -3.54
C GLN A 31 -2.75 13.96 -2.25
N THR A 32 -1.57 14.52 -2.00
CA THR A 32 -1.30 15.35 -0.83
C THR A 32 -1.99 16.71 -0.95
N ASP A 33 -2.21 17.37 0.18
CA ASP A 33 -2.86 18.69 0.22
C ASP A 33 -2.03 19.78 -0.48
N ASP A 34 -0.71 19.58 -0.61
CA ASP A 34 0.22 20.43 -1.36
C ASP A 34 0.40 20.01 -2.84
N GLY A 35 -0.39 19.04 -3.31
CA GLY A 35 -0.54 18.73 -4.74
C GLY A 35 0.34 17.61 -5.30
N ALA A 36 1.15 16.96 -4.48
CA ALA A 36 1.95 15.81 -4.91
C ALA A 36 1.07 14.56 -5.10
N ASN A 37 1.31 13.80 -6.17
CA ASN A 37 0.72 12.47 -6.35
C ASN A 37 1.74 11.40 -5.94
N ILE A 38 1.29 10.47 -5.10
CA ILE A 38 2.11 9.36 -4.60
C ILE A 38 1.36 8.08 -4.93
N PHE A 39 1.99 7.23 -5.75
CA PHE A 39 1.52 5.88 -5.97
C PHE A 39 1.87 5.03 -4.75
N ILE A 40 0.93 4.18 -4.34
CA ILE A 40 1.06 3.29 -3.20
C ILE A 40 0.72 1.88 -3.66
N GLN A 41 1.67 0.96 -3.43
CA GLN A 41 1.40 -0.47 -3.49
C GLN A 41 1.56 -1.07 -2.09
N THR A 42 0.59 -1.85 -1.66
CA THR A 42 0.72 -2.68 -0.45
C THR A 42 0.54 -4.14 -0.79
N SER A 43 1.34 -5.01 -0.19
CA SER A 43 1.29 -6.45 -0.46
C SER A 43 1.68 -7.27 0.75
N GLY A 44 0.96 -8.33 1.03
CA GLY A 44 1.34 -9.27 2.09
C GLY A 44 0.23 -10.22 2.54
N PRO A 45 0.57 -11.21 3.38
CA PRO A 45 -0.33 -12.27 3.78
C PRO A 45 -1.16 -11.92 5.03
N SER A 46 -2.31 -12.57 5.14
CA SER A 46 -3.09 -12.66 6.36
C SER A 46 -2.33 -13.39 7.45
N GLN A 47 -2.49 -12.95 8.69
CA GLN A 47 -1.82 -13.54 9.85
C GLN A 47 -2.74 -14.51 10.60
N ALA A 48 -2.14 -15.47 11.30
CA ALA A 48 -2.88 -16.52 12.03
C ALA A 48 -3.84 -15.97 13.11
N ARG A 49 -3.58 -14.76 13.64
CA ARG A 49 -4.43 -14.09 14.64
C ARG A 49 -5.44 -13.10 14.02
N GLY A 50 -5.63 -13.16 12.71
CA GLY A 50 -6.37 -12.15 11.96
C GLY A 50 -5.48 -11.00 11.51
N GLY A 51 -5.99 -10.19 10.58
CA GLY A 51 -5.27 -9.05 10.03
C GLY A 51 -4.29 -9.40 8.90
N LEU A 52 -3.69 -8.36 8.31
CA LEU A 52 -2.70 -8.42 7.24
C LEU A 52 -1.38 -7.81 7.72
N HIS A 53 -0.26 -8.47 7.40
CA HIS A 53 1.07 -7.87 7.51
C HIS A 53 1.52 -7.46 6.11
N LEU A 54 1.47 -6.15 5.82
CA LEU A 54 1.68 -5.60 4.50
C LEU A 54 3.03 -4.89 4.41
N ARG A 55 3.76 -5.16 3.33
CA ARG A 55 4.85 -4.29 2.87
C ARG A 55 4.25 -3.17 2.04
N ILE A 56 4.75 -1.95 2.19
CA ILE A 56 4.35 -0.79 1.41
C ILE A 56 5.51 -0.34 0.51
N ILE A 57 5.19 -0.01 -0.75
CA ILE A 57 6.04 0.68 -1.71
C ILE A 57 5.39 2.02 -2.04
N PHE A 58 6.21 3.07 -2.08
CA PHE A 58 5.81 4.40 -2.53
C PHE A 58 6.56 4.78 -3.80
N GLU A 59 5.89 5.43 -4.74
CA GLU A 59 6.53 6.04 -5.90
C GLU A 59 6.00 7.45 -6.12
N THR A 60 6.90 8.42 -6.26
CA THR A 60 6.55 9.80 -6.59
C THR A 60 7.67 10.53 -7.34
N GLY A 61 7.26 11.46 -8.21
CA GLY A 61 8.12 12.41 -8.91
C GLY A 61 8.26 13.77 -8.19
N ASP A 62 7.65 13.96 -7.03
CA ASP A 62 7.72 15.23 -6.30
C ASP A 62 8.96 15.33 -5.41
N LYS A 63 9.76 16.37 -5.61
CA LYS A 63 11.03 16.60 -4.90
C LYS A 63 10.88 16.70 -3.38
N ASN A 64 9.74 17.17 -2.88
CA ASN A 64 9.49 17.30 -1.45
C ASN A 64 9.29 15.91 -0.79
N TYR A 65 8.99 14.90 -1.61
CA TYR A 65 8.61 13.56 -1.18
C TYR A 65 9.53 12.45 -1.72
N TYR A 66 10.64 12.77 -2.40
CA TYR A 66 11.59 11.76 -2.91
C TYR A 66 12.14 10.80 -1.86
N TRP A 67 12.17 11.21 -0.59
CA TRP A 67 12.56 10.32 0.49
C TRP A 67 11.65 9.08 0.58
N LEU A 68 10.37 9.18 0.20
CA LEU A 68 9.42 8.06 0.19
C LEU A 68 9.84 6.93 -0.77
N ASN A 69 10.51 7.26 -1.87
CA ASN A 69 10.99 6.27 -2.84
C ASN A 69 12.08 5.35 -2.26
N ASN A 70 12.62 5.67 -1.08
CA ASN A 70 13.78 4.99 -0.49
C ASN A 70 13.51 4.44 0.93
N ILE A 71 12.26 4.46 1.40
CA ILE A 71 11.90 3.87 2.70
C ILE A 71 11.27 2.50 2.53
N VAL A 72 11.44 1.65 3.54
CA VAL A 72 10.66 0.43 3.71
C VAL A 72 9.53 0.72 4.69
N GLY A 73 8.30 0.61 4.23
CA GLY A 73 7.11 0.65 5.09
C GLY A 73 6.60 -0.75 5.38
N SER A 74 6.26 -1.01 6.64
CA SER A 74 5.43 -2.15 7.04
C SER A 74 4.17 -1.65 7.73
N TRP A 75 3.08 -2.37 7.51
CA TRP A 75 1.78 -2.04 8.08
C TRP A 75 1.11 -3.29 8.62
N LEU A 76 0.44 -3.14 9.75
CA LEU A 76 -0.32 -4.19 10.41
C LEU A 76 -1.75 -3.66 10.60
N VAL A 77 -2.72 -4.35 10.01
CA VAL A 77 -4.17 -4.11 10.18
C VAL A 77 -4.85 -5.39 10.56
#